data_AF-A0A835C7E1-F1
#
_entry.id   AF-A0A835C7E1-F1
#
_cell.length_a   1.000
_cell.length_b   1.000
_cell.length_c   1.000
_cell.angle_alpha   90.00
_cell.angle_beta   90.00
_cell.angle_gamma   90.00
#
_symmetry.space_group_name_H-M   'P 1'
#
loop_
_entity.id
_entity.type
_entity.pdbx_description
1 polymer ?
#
loop_
_entity_poly.entity_id
_entity_poly.type
_entity_poly.pdbx_seq_one_letter_code
_entity_poly.pdbx_strand_id
1 'polypeptide(L)'
;MQLWRVNETAFNFRVHSKQFVGLENKAAGGEGNNLVAVSDSPSHLETFQIVRNDADPTLVRIQASNGLFLQATSANSIRADYDGSGWEESNPCVFKMTILKERSIKGEYQITNGYGPDRASKIMRDHWNTYITEEDFKYISENGLNAVRIPVGWWIAHDPTPPTPFVGGSSQALDNAFTWAQYGNRSNLAGIELMNEPRGVDVESLKKYYQAGYEAVRKHSLSAYVIMSNPLGMDSKVLLPFASAFEKAVIDVHYYNLFWDAFSKMTVQQNIDFITHNRASDLTSLTAPNGPLIFVGEWSGEWNPKDASKEEYQKYAEVQVEVYSRATFGWAYWAYKCESNYWNLKWMIDNNYIKL
;
A
#
# COMPACT_ATOMS: atom_id res chain seq x y z
N MET A 1 -25.82 4.68 -1.23
CA MET A 1 -25.43 4.54 0.18
C MET A 1 -24.09 3.81 0.24
N GLN A 2 -23.12 4.33 0.98
CA GLN A 2 -21.81 3.71 1.20
C GLN A 2 -21.81 3.00 2.54
N LEU A 3 -21.19 1.82 2.61
CA LEU A 3 -21.03 1.05 3.84
C LEU A 3 -19.64 1.29 4.41
N TRP A 4 -19.59 1.67 5.68
CA TRP A 4 -18.36 1.89 6.43
C TRP A 4 -18.25 0.77 7.46
N ARG A 5 -17.29 -0.13 7.26
CA ARG A 5 -17.01 -1.21 8.21
C ARG A 5 -16.31 -0.62 9.43
N VAL A 6 -16.77 -0.93 10.63
CA VAL A 6 -16.11 -0.56 11.89
C VAL A 6 -15.28 -1.72 12.41
N ASN A 7 -15.83 -2.94 12.36
CA ASN A 7 -15.12 -4.19 12.65
C ASN A 7 -15.78 -5.36 11.90
N GLU A 8 -15.64 -6.60 12.37
CA GLU A 8 -16.21 -7.80 11.74
C GLU A 8 -17.74 -7.80 11.66
N THR A 9 -18.42 -7.26 12.68
CA THR A 9 -19.89 -7.27 12.79
C THR A 9 -20.50 -5.88 12.76
N ALA A 10 -19.75 -4.83 13.08
CA ALA A 10 -20.25 -3.47 13.21
C ALA A 10 -20.02 -2.62 11.95
N PHE A 11 -21.04 -1.88 11.52
CA PHE A 11 -21.01 -1.05 10.32
C PHE A 11 -21.79 0.26 10.51
N ASN A 12 -21.36 1.32 9.81
CA ASN A 12 -22.15 2.52 9.62
C ASN A 12 -22.60 2.63 8.16
N PHE A 13 -23.80 3.17 7.95
CA PHE A 13 -24.29 3.50 6.60
C PHE A 13 -24.18 4.99 6.37
N ARG A 14 -23.66 5.39 5.21
CA ARG A 14 -23.50 6.80 4.84
C ARG A 14 -24.26 7.12 3.57
N VAL A 15 -25.11 8.14 3.62
CA VAL A 15 -25.89 8.61 2.46
C VAL A 15 -25.06 9.53 1.56
N HIS A 16 -25.57 9.86 0.38
CA HIS A 16 -24.85 10.68 -0.61
C HIS A 16 -24.50 12.09 -0.11
N SER A 17 -25.31 12.67 0.78
CA SER A 17 -25.04 13.95 1.44
C SER A 17 -23.97 13.88 2.54
N LYS A 18 -23.23 12.77 2.64
CA LYS A 18 -22.16 12.52 3.63
C LYS A 18 -22.63 12.41 5.08
N GLN A 19 -23.93 12.32 5.34
CA GLN A 19 -24.47 12.01 6.66
C GLN A 19 -24.54 10.50 6.91
N PHE A 20 -24.36 10.11 8.17
CA PHE A 20 -24.55 8.76 8.67
C PHE A 20 -26.03 8.50 8.99
N VAL A 21 -26.46 7.29 8.68
CA VAL A 21 -27.80 6.80 9.01
C VAL A 21 -27.82 6.38 10.46
N GLY A 22 -28.87 6.78 11.16
CA GLY A 22 -29.20 6.35 12.51
C GLY A 22 -30.70 6.27 12.66
N LEU A 23 -31.15 6.24 13.91
CA LEU A 23 -32.56 6.19 14.25
C LEU A 23 -33.13 7.58 14.53
N GLU A 24 -34.39 7.80 14.18
CA GLU A 24 -35.10 9.05 14.44
C GLU A 24 -35.17 9.30 15.95
N ASN A 25 -34.55 10.40 16.42
CA ASN A 25 -34.57 10.76 17.82
C ASN A 25 -35.88 11.47 18.17
N LYS A 26 -36.79 10.81 18.90
CA LYS A 26 -38.03 11.42 19.42
C LYS A 26 -37.77 12.18 20.73
N ALA A 27 -36.85 13.14 20.70
CA ALA A 27 -36.64 14.24 21.63
C ALA A 27 -36.50 14.02 23.17
N ALA A 28 -36.73 12.85 23.78
CA ALA A 28 -36.62 12.67 25.24
C ALA A 28 -36.52 11.20 25.72
N GLY A 29 -35.62 10.39 25.12
CA GLY A 29 -35.32 9.04 25.63
C GLY A 29 -36.11 7.89 24.99
N GLY A 30 -36.52 8.02 23.73
CA GLY A 30 -37.02 6.90 22.92
C GLY A 30 -36.26 6.81 21.59
N GLU A 31 -35.73 5.63 21.28
CA GLU A 31 -35.12 5.32 19.99
C GLU A 31 -36.26 5.10 18.98
N GLY A 32 -36.48 6.06 18.06
CA GLY A 32 -37.48 5.89 17.02
C GLY A 32 -37.10 4.76 16.06
N ASN A 33 -38.08 4.09 15.47
CA ASN A 33 -37.83 2.92 14.62
C ASN A 33 -37.54 3.29 13.15
N ASN A 34 -37.56 4.57 12.81
CA ASN A 34 -37.34 5.06 11.45
C ASN A 34 -35.84 5.30 11.22
N LEU A 35 -35.34 4.85 10.06
CA LEU A 35 -33.98 5.15 9.63
C LEU A 35 -33.93 6.52 8.97
N VAL A 36 -33.04 7.37 9.47
CA VAL A 36 -32.87 8.75 9.02
C VAL A 36 -31.39 9.10 8.92
N ALA A 37 -31.04 10.02 8.02
CA ALA A 37 -29.71 10.62 7.99
C ALA A 37 -29.63 11.67 9.10
N VAL A 38 -28.80 11.43 10.12
CA VAL A 38 -28.87 12.17 11.39
C VAL A 38 -27.60 12.89 11.78
N SER A 39 -26.43 12.48 11.27
CA SER A 39 -25.17 12.99 11.77
C SER A 39 -24.09 13.08 10.70
N ASP A 40 -23.21 14.08 10.81
CA ASP A 40 -22.01 14.18 9.96
C ASP A 40 -20.85 13.29 10.45
N SER A 41 -20.94 12.74 11.67
CA SER A 41 -19.96 11.84 12.29
C SER A 41 -20.65 10.67 13.00
N PRO A 42 -20.15 9.41 12.89
CA PRO A 42 -20.83 8.28 13.47
C PRO A 42 -20.54 8.15 14.97
N SER A 43 -21.53 7.69 15.72
CA SER A 43 -21.40 7.25 17.12
C SER A 43 -21.98 5.84 17.27
N HIS A 44 -22.18 5.39 18.51
CA HIS A 44 -22.90 4.14 18.78
C HIS A 44 -24.34 4.15 18.22
N LEU A 45 -24.98 5.32 18.10
CA LEU A 45 -26.36 5.44 17.60
C LEU A 45 -26.48 5.18 16.09
N GLU A 46 -25.43 5.51 15.33
CA GLU A 46 -25.32 5.29 13.88
C GLU A 46 -24.65 3.95 13.53
N THR A 47 -24.34 3.12 14.53
CA THR A 47 -23.65 1.84 14.36
C THR A 47 -24.64 0.69 14.38
N PHE A 48 -24.60 -0.13 13.33
CA PHE A 48 -25.44 -1.30 13.16
C PHE A 48 -24.62 -2.57 13.29
N GLN A 49 -25.21 -3.62 13.87
CA GLN A 49 -24.59 -4.94 13.95
C GLN A 49 -25.16 -5.85 12.88
N ILE A 50 -24.29 -6.46 12.08
CA ILE A 50 -24.64 -7.51 11.12
C ILE A 50 -24.48 -8.85 11.83
N VAL A 51 -25.61 -9.51 12.08
CA VAL A 51 -25.69 -10.89 12.56
C VAL A 51 -25.80 -11.80 11.34
N ARG A 52 -24.97 -12.84 11.27
CA ARG A 52 -24.95 -13.80 10.17
C ARG A 52 -25.61 -15.11 10.59
N ASN A 53 -26.24 -15.79 9.65
CA ASN A 53 -26.68 -17.16 9.88
C ASN A 53 -25.48 -18.12 9.89
N ASP A 54 -25.47 -19.08 10.82
CA ASP A 54 -24.36 -20.02 10.98
C ASP A 54 -24.27 -21.06 9.85
N ALA A 55 -25.41 -21.45 9.26
CA ALA A 55 -25.47 -22.42 8.17
C ALA A 55 -25.22 -21.77 6.79
N ASP A 56 -25.74 -20.55 6.57
CA ASP A 56 -25.48 -19.75 5.37
C ASP A 56 -25.08 -18.31 5.74
N PRO A 57 -23.77 -18.00 5.82
CA PRO A 57 -23.27 -16.67 6.18
C PRO A 57 -23.61 -15.55 5.18
N THR A 58 -24.24 -15.87 4.04
CA THR A 58 -24.77 -14.87 3.11
C THR A 58 -26.12 -14.32 3.55
N LEU A 59 -26.84 -15.02 4.44
CA LEU A 59 -28.05 -14.53 5.08
C LEU A 59 -27.67 -13.73 6.32
N VAL A 60 -28.15 -12.48 6.38
CA VAL A 60 -27.83 -11.56 7.46
C VAL A 60 -29.06 -10.87 8.01
N ARG A 61 -28.98 -10.49 9.29
CA ARG A 61 -29.91 -9.58 9.96
C ARG A 61 -29.11 -8.36 10.43
N ILE A 62 -29.73 -7.19 10.38
CA ILE A 62 -29.05 -5.93 10.72
C ILE A 62 -29.71 -5.36 11.96
N GLN A 63 -29.02 -5.31 13.08
CA GLN A 63 -29.50 -4.77 14.34
C GLN A 63 -29.13 -3.29 14.47
N ALA A 64 -30.07 -2.45 14.89
CA ALA A 64 -29.83 -1.04 15.16
C ALA A 64 -29.49 -0.78 16.64
N SER A 65 -29.20 0.47 17.00
CA SER A 65 -28.80 0.91 18.34
C SER A 65 -29.82 0.56 19.44
N ASN A 66 -31.08 0.91 19.22
CA ASN A 66 -32.19 -0.03 19.08
C ASN A 66 -32.31 -1.29 19.95
N GLY A 67 -31.39 -2.22 19.70
CA GLY A 67 -31.55 -3.65 19.98
C GLY A 67 -32.50 -4.38 19.01
N LEU A 68 -33.33 -3.67 18.22
CA LEU A 68 -34.24 -4.28 17.24
C LEU A 68 -33.56 -4.43 15.88
N PHE A 69 -34.09 -5.33 15.07
CA PHE A 69 -33.59 -5.56 13.73
C PHE A 69 -34.32 -4.74 12.67
N LEU A 70 -33.60 -4.44 11.60
CA LEU A 70 -34.14 -3.88 10.39
C LEU A 70 -35.08 -4.89 9.72
N GLN A 71 -36.22 -4.41 9.24
CA GLN A 71 -37.12 -5.16 8.37
C GLN A 71 -37.59 -4.32 7.19
N ALA A 72 -37.75 -4.97 6.04
CA ALA A 72 -38.40 -4.38 4.87
C ALA A 72 -39.92 -4.43 5.06
N THR A 73 -40.54 -3.29 5.38
CA THR A 73 -41.99 -3.20 5.62
C THR A 73 -42.78 -3.02 4.33
N SER A 74 -42.14 -2.50 3.27
CA SER A 74 -42.67 -2.39 1.91
C SER A 74 -41.52 -2.31 0.92
N ALA A 75 -41.82 -2.28 -0.39
CA ALA A 75 -40.81 -2.20 -1.45
C ALA A 75 -39.81 -1.04 -1.28
N ASN A 76 -40.21 0.06 -0.61
CA ASN A 76 -39.40 1.27 -0.47
C ASN A 76 -39.23 1.72 1.00
N SER A 77 -39.46 0.85 1.98
CA SER A 77 -39.42 1.22 3.40
C SER A 77 -38.71 0.16 4.24
N ILE A 78 -37.77 0.62 5.07
CA ILE A 78 -37.05 -0.18 6.05
C ILE A 78 -37.26 0.46 7.44
N ARG A 79 -37.53 -0.35 8.46
CA ARG A 79 -37.68 0.08 9.86
C ARG A 79 -36.90 -0.79 10.81
N ALA A 80 -36.45 -0.23 11.92
CA ALA A 80 -35.79 -0.91 13.03
C ALA A 80 -36.80 -1.24 14.15
N ASP A 81 -37.79 -2.09 13.85
CA ASP A 81 -38.87 -2.46 14.78
C ASP A 81 -39.13 -3.97 14.85
N TYR A 82 -38.25 -4.79 14.28
CA TYR A 82 -38.43 -6.24 14.29
C TYR A 82 -37.74 -6.89 15.49
N ASP A 83 -38.51 -7.51 16.37
CA ASP A 83 -38.06 -8.24 17.57
C ASP A 83 -38.19 -9.77 17.45
N GLY A 84 -38.72 -10.26 16.31
CA GLY A 84 -38.96 -11.68 16.06
C GLY A 84 -37.70 -12.53 15.84
N SER A 85 -37.91 -13.83 15.75
CA SER A 85 -36.91 -14.85 15.44
C SER A 85 -37.17 -15.48 14.06
N GLY A 86 -36.17 -16.15 13.50
CA GLY A 86 -36.30 -16.85 12.22
C GLY A 86 -35.22 -16.46 11.21
N TRP A 87 -35.02 -17.33 10.23
CA TRP A 87 -34.05 -17.17 9.13
C TRP A 87 -34.63 -17.60 7.77
N GLU A 88 -35.91 -17.94 7.74
CA GLU A 88 -36.64 -18.27 6.53
C GLU A 88 -36.64 -17.10 5.53
N GLU A 89 -36.60 -17.42 4.24
CA GLU A 89 -36.48 -16.41 3.16
C GLU A 89 -37.65 -15.42 3.13
N SER A 90 -38.82 -15.82 3.62
CA SER A 90 -40.00 -14.97 3.75
C SER A 90 -39.92 -13.94 4.88
N ASN A 91 -38.94 -14.07 5.77
CA ASN A 91 -38.82 -13.19 6.93
C ASN A 91 -38.33 -11.80 6.48
N PRO A 92 -39.08 -10.71 6.75
CA PRO A 92 -38.74 -9.38 6.24
C PRO A 92 -37.47 -8.79 6.86
N CYS A 93 -36.93 -9.44 7.90
CA CYS A 93 -35.69 -9.08 8.58
C CYS A 93 -34.43 -9.78 8.01
N VAL A 94 -34.61 -10.78 7.14
CA VAL A 94 -33.49 -11.55 6.56
C VAL A 94 -33.10 -10.94 5.22
N PHE A 95 -31.84 -10.51 5.13
CA PHE A 95 -31.26 -9.93 3.92
C PHE A 95 -30.20 -10.86 3.35
N LYS A 96 -30.15 -10.97 2.02
CA LYS A 96 -29.08 -11.68 1.33
C LYS A 96 -27.94 -10.72 1.02
N MET A 97 -26.78 -10.94 1.61
CA MET A 97 -25.58 -10.14 1.41
C MET A 97 -24.67 -10.78 0.36
N THR A 98 -24.46 -10.07 -0.74
CA THR A 98 -23.50 -10.47 -1.79
C THR A 98 -22.11 -9.91 -1.48
N ILE A 99 -21.15 -10.78 -1.16
CA ILE A 99 -19.75 -10.40 -1.00
C ILE A 99 -19.08 -10.45 -2.37
N LEU A 100 -18.66 -9.29 -2.88
CA LEU A 100 -17.91 -9.20 -4.13
C LEU A 100 -16.48 -9.70 -3.90
N LYS A 101 -16.22 -10.98 -4.19
CA LYS A 101 -14.92 -11.66 -3.97
C LYS A 101 -13.74 -10.93 -4.63
N GLU A 102 -13.99 -10.21 -5.72
CA GLU A 102 -12.99 -9.43 -6.45
C GLU A 102 -12.55 -8.16 -5.71
N ARG A 103 -13.30 -7.75 -4.67
CA ARG A 103 -12.97 -6.65 -3.76
C ARG A 103 -12.31 -7.21 -2.50
N SER A 104 -11.16 -7.86 -2.68
CA SER A 104 -10.30 -8.21 -1.57
C SER A 104 -9.93 -6.96 -0.74
N ILE A 105 -9.66 -7.17 0.54
CA ILE A 105 -9.09 -6.14 1.40
C ILE A 105 -7.68 -5.85 0.86
N LYS A 106 -7.46 -4.63 0.34
CA LYS A 106 -6.19 -4.20 -0.25
C LYS A 106 -5.59 -3.07 0.59
N GLY A 107 -4.36 -3.28 1.05
CA GLY A 107 -3.60 -2.30 1.81
C GLY A 107 -4.00 -2.18 3.29
N GLU A 108 -3.13 -1.51 4.04
CA GLU A 108 -3.18 -1.50 5.50
C GLU A 108 -4.44 -0.85 6.06
N TYR A 109 -4.96 0.23 5.44
CA TYR A 109 -6.21 0.87 5.86
C TYR A 109 -7.36 -0.13 5.89
N GLN A 110 -7.54 -0.91 4.81
CA GLN A 110 -8.67 -1.86 4.74
C GLN A 110 -8.46 -3.04 5.70
N ILE A 111 -7.21 -3.50 5.89
CA ILE A 111 -6.87 -4.60 6.81
C ILE A 111 -7.17 -4.19 8.25
N THR A 112 -6.62 -3.07 8.68
CA THR A 112 -6.75 -2.59 10.06
C THR A 112 -8.19 -2.21 10.39
N ASN A 113 -8.88 -1.53 9.47
CA ASN A 113 -10.30 -1.22 9.61
C ASN A 113 -11.18 -2.48 9.58
N GLY A 114 -10.80 -3.50 8.80
CA GLY A 114 -11.56 -4.73 8.66
C GLY A 114 -11.52 -5.60 9.92
N TYR A 115 -10.33 -5.74 10.52
CA TYR A 115 -10.15 -6.53 11.74
C TYR A 115 -10.48 -5.76 13.02
N GLY A 116 -10.55 -4.42 12.97
CA GLY A 116 -10.74 -3.57 14.14
C GLY A 116 -9.48 -3.48 15.00
N PRO A 117 -9.41 -2.50 15.93
CA PRO A 117 -8.16 -2.11 16.61
C PRO A 117 -7.49 -3.25 17.38
N ASP A 118 -8.27 -4.10 18.08
CA ASP A 118 -7.71 -5.16 18.93
C ASP A 118 -7.06 -6.28 18.10
N ARG A 119 -7.81 -6.83 17.13
CA ARG A 119 -7.34 -7.94 16.29
C ARG A 119 -6.33 -7.47 15.26
N ALA A 120 -6.50 -6.28 14.68
CA ALA A 120 -5.54 -5.70 13.76
C ALA A 120 -4.18 -5.49 14.44
N SER A 121 -4.16 -4.96 15.67
CA SER A 121 -2.90 -4.75 16.40
C SER A 121 -2.11 -6.03 16.58
N LYS A 122 -2.78 -7.14 16.94
CA LYS A 122 -2.12 -8.44 17.06
C LYS A 122 -1.58 -8.93 15.71
N ILE A 123 -2.42 -8.91 14.67
CA ILE A 123 -2.04 -9.38 13.32
C ILE A 123 -0.84 -8.59 12.78
N MET A 124 -0.87 -7.27 12.89
CA MET A 124 0.20 -6.41 12.35
C MET A 124 1.51 -6.60 13.12
N ARG A 125 1.46 -6.72 14.46
CA ARG A 125 2.67 -6.99 15.27
C ARG A 125 3.23 -8.39 15.01
N ASP A 126 2.38 -9.40 14.91
CA ASP A 126 2.81 -10.75 14.55
C ASP A 126 3.50 -10.74 13.18
N HIS A 127 2.94 -10.01 12.20
CA HIS A 127 3.56 -9.82 10.88
C HIS A 127 4.92 -9.10 10.97
N TRP A 128 5.00 -7.93 11.61
CA TRP A 128 6.26 -7.17 11.72
C TRP A 128 7.36 -7.94 12.45
N ASN A 129 7.02 -8.80 13.41
CA ASN A 129 7.98 -9.58 14.19
C ASN A 129 8.47 -10.85 13.47
N THR A 130 7.79 -11.30 12.41
CA THR A 130 8.07 -12.61 11.78
C THR A 130 8.35 -12.52 10.29
N TYR A 131 7.93 -11.45 9.62
CA TYR A 131 8.05 -11.36 8.16
C TYR A 131 9.45 -10.97 7.72
N ILE A 132 10.09 -9.98 8.36
CA ILE A 132 11.49 -9.62 8.13
C ILE A 132 12.21 -9.65 9.48
N THR A 133 13.35 -10.31 9.51
CA THR A 133 14.13 -10.64 10.71
C THR A 133 15.61 -10.31 10.51
N GLU A 134 16.42 -10.46 11.56
CA GLU A 134 17.88 -10.28 11.47
C GLU A 134 18.50 -11.27 10.47
N GLU A 135 17.99 -12.51 10.41
CA GLU A 135 18.45 -13.52 9.47
C GLU A 135 18.25 -13.10 8.01
N ASP A 136 17.19 -12.35 7.72
CA ASP A 136 16.96 -11.80 6.39
C ASP A 136 18.02 -10.75 6.02
N PHE A 137 18.39 -9.87 6.95
CA PHE A 137 19.48 -8.89 6.75
C PHE A 137 20.84 -9.56 6.56
N LYS A 138 21.11 -10.63 7.33
CA LYS A 138 22.31 -11.45 7.15
C LYS A 138 22.34 -12.08 5.76
N TYR A 139 21.24 -12.69 5.32
CA TYR A 139 21.14 -13.27 3.98
C TYR A 139 21.36 -12.22 2.88
N ILE A 140 20.76 -11.02 3.02
CA ILE A 140 20.96 -9.90 2.09
C ILE A 140 22.45 -9.58 1.97
N SER A 141 23.15 -9.41 3.10
CA SER A 141 24.59 -9.12 3.10
C SER A 141 25.45 -10.26 2.54
N GLU A 142 25.13 -11.52 2.84
CA GLU A 142 25.88 -12.69 2.36
C GLU A 142 25.78 -12.88 0.84
N ASN A 143 24.72 -12.35 0.22
CA ASN A 143 24.50 -12.38 -1.23
C ASN A 143 24.98 -11.10 -1.95
N GLY A 144 25.85 -10.31 -1.31
CA GLY A 144 26.53 -9.17 -1.94
C GLY A 144 25.71 -7.88 -2.05
N LEU A 145 24.47 -7.87 -1.55
CA LEU A 145 23.67 -6.65 -1.44
C LEU A 145 24.16 -5.81 -0.27
N ASN A 146 24.14 -4.48 -0.43
CA ASN A 146 24.76 -3.54 0.50
C ASN A 146 23.84 -2.41 0.99
N ALA A 147 22.57 -2.42 0.57
CA ALA A 147 21.55 -1.46 0.98
C ALA A 147 20.15 -2.09 0.92
N VAL A 148 19.22 -1.53 1.70
CA VAL A 148 17.79 -1.85 1.65
C VAL A 148 16.99 -0.57 1.51
N ARG A 149 15.92 -0.60 0.70
CA ARG A 149 14.89 0.45 0.63
C ARG A 149 13.71 -0.02 1.45
N ILE A 150 13.31 0.76 2.46
CA ILE A 150 12.23 0.40 3.40
C ILE A 150 11.07 1.39 3.23
N PRO A 151 9.98 1.01 2.51
CA PRO A 151 8.77 1.82 2.45
C PRO A 151 8.09 1.90 3.82
N VAL A 152 7.68 3.10 4.22
CA VAL A 152 6.92 3.33 5.45
C VAL A 152 5.69 4.18 5.17
N GLY A 153 4.58 3.89 5.86
CA GLY A 153 3.36 4.70 5.79
C GLY A 153 3.48 5.98 6.63
N TRP A 154 2.81 7.06 6.21
CA TRP A 154 2.87 8.35 6.92
C TRP A 154 2.41 8.27 8.39
N TRP A 155 1.55 7.30 8.72
CA TRP A 155 1.03 7.10 10.06
C TRP A 155 2.10 6.72 11.09
N ILE A 156 3.27 6.20 10.65
CA ILE A 156 4.41 5.88 11.53
C ILE A 156 4.88 7.10 12.33
N ALA A 157 4.72 8.32 11.79
CA ALA A 157 5.09 9.56 12.45
C ALA A 157 4.25 9.85 13.73
N HIS A 158 3.15 9.13 13.90
CA HIS A 158 2.24 9.23 15.05
C HIS A 158 2.32 8.02 15.98
N ASP A 159 3.28 7.11 15.77
CA ASP A 159 3.49 6.01 16.70
C ASP A 159 3.82 6.51 18.13
N PRO A 160 3.42 5.76 19.18
CA PRO A 160 2.76 4.44 19.13
C PRO A 160 1.23 4.51 18.96
N THR A 161 0.66 5.69 18.73
CA THR A 161 -0.79 5.93 18.65
C THR A 161 -1.18 6.58 17.32
N PRO A 162 -1.02 5.88 16.18
CA PRO A 162 -1.38 6.42 14.89
C PRO A 162 -2.89 6.70 14.79
N PRO A 163 -3.31 7.59 13.88
CA PRO A 163 -4.72 7.85 13.66
C PRO A 163 -5.45 6.60 13.17
N THR A 164 -6.69 6.42 13.63
CA THR A 164 -7.54 5.30 13.21
C THR A 164 -7.72 5.29 11.69
N PRO A 165 -7.76 4.12 11.03
CA PRO A 165 -7.78 2.78 11.61
C PRO A 165 -6.39 2.15 11.83
N PHE A 166 -5.30 2.86 11.52
CA PHE A 166 -3.94 2.31 11.63
C PHE A 166 -3.60 1.91 13.06
N VAL A 167 -2.66 0.97 13.21
CA VAL A 167 -2.27 0.40 14.50
C VAL A 167 -0.80 0.69 14.79
N GLY A 168 -0.49 0.91 16.07
CA GLY A 168 0.87 1.26 16.48
C GLY A 168 1.84 0.08 16.51
N GLY A 169 3.11 0.37 16.21
CA GLY A 169 4.23 -0.58 16.34
C GLY A 169 5.21 -0.59 15.16
N SER A 170 4.89 0.10 14.06
CA SER A 170 5.72 0.15 12.86
C SER A 170 7.08 0.82 13.08
N SER A 171 7.16 1.82 13.95
CA SER A 171 8.40 2.50 14.36
C SER A 171 9.39 1.54 15.03
N GLN A 172 8.93 0.69 15.94
CA GLN A 172 9.78 -0.32 16.56
C GLN A 172 10.31 -1.33 15.54
N ALA A 173 9.49 -1.72 14.55
CA ALA A 173 9.93 -2.59 13.47
C ALA A 173 11.00 -1.91 12.59
N LEU A 174 10.86 -0.61 12.35
CA LEU A 174 11.87 0.19 11.65
C LEU A 174 13.16 0.29 12.47
N ASP A 175 13.10 0.54 13.78
CA ASP A 175 14.27 0.59 14.67
C ASP A 175 15.02 -0.75 14.70
N ASN A 176 14.29 -1.87 14.70
CA ASN A 176 14.89 -3.20 14.57
C ASN A 176 15.65 -3.33 13.24
N ALA A 177 15.05 -2.90 12.12
CA ALA A 177 15.71 -2.92 10.82
C ALA A 177 16.99 -2.05 10.78
N PHE A 178 16.97 -0.86 11.40
CA PHE A 178 18.17 -0.02 11.54
C PHE A 178 19.25 -0.70 12.38
N THR A 179 18.85 -1.43 13.42
CA THR A 179 19.76 -2.23 14.27
C THR A 179 20.41 -3.35 13.46
N TRP A 180 19.62 -4.13 12.70
CA TRP A 180 20.13 -5.22 11.87
C TRP A 180 20.98 -4.73 10.69
N ALA A 181 20.73 -3.52 10.20
CA ALA A 181 21.52 -2.88 9.15
C ALA A 181 22.87 -2.31 9.65
N GLN A 182 23.11 -2.27 10.96
CA GLN A 182 24.31 -1.63 11.51
C GLN A 182 25.57 -2.42 11.15
N TYR A 183 26.51 -1.76 10.47
CA TYR A 183 27.80 -2.34 10.10
C TYR A 183 28.96 -1.52 10.68
N GLY A 184 29.50 -1.99 11.81
CA GLY A 184 30.53 -1.29 12.57
C GLY A 184 30.07 0.10 13.00
N ASN A 185 30.88 1.12 12.73
CA ASN A 185 30.60 2.52 13.07
C ASN A 185 30.04 3.35 11.90
N ARG A 186 29.61 2.71 10.81
CA ARG A 186 29.06 3.43 9.64
C ARG A 186 27.64 3.93 9.94
N SER A 187 27.29 5.08 9.38
CA SER A 187 25.89 5.53 9.32
C SER A 187 25.08 4.46 8.58
N ASN A 188 24.00 4.00 9.22
CA ASN A 188 23.03 3.06 8.65
C ASN A 188 21.88 3.77 7.91
N LEU A 189 21.90 5.12 7.81
CA LEU A 189 21.01 5.90 6.96
C LEU A 189 21.75 6.43 5.72
N ALA A 190 21.36 5.94 4.55
CA ALA A 190 21.86 6.44 3.26
C ALA A 190 21.10 7.68 2.79
N GLY A 191 19.77 7.60 2.74
CA GLY A 191 18.92 8.69 2.27
C GLY A 191 17.49 8.57 2.74
N ILE A 192 16.72 9.63 2.54
CA ILE A 192 15.28 9.71 2.82
C ILE A 192 14.57 10.02 1.51
N GLU A 193 13.67 9.15 1.10
CA GLU A 193 12.76 9.39 -0.02
C GLU A 193 11.52 10.11 0.46
N LEU A 194 11.20 11.25 -0.15
CA LEU A 194 10.16 12.15 0.35
C LEU A 194 8.75 11.61 0.07
N MET A 195 8.56 10.95 -1.07
CA MET A 195 7.29 10.38 -1.50
C MET A 195 7.53 9.33 -2.59
N ASN A 196 6.84 8.20 -2.49
CA ASN A 196 6.84 7.15 -3.51
C ASN A 196 5.77 7.42 -4.58
N GLU A 197 6.16 7.37 -5.85
CA GLU A 197 5.26 7.33 -7.03
C GLU A 197 4.09 8.33 -7.04
N PRO A 198 4.34 9.65 -6.98
CA PRO A 198 3.26 10.63 -7.10
C PRO A 198 2.54 10.45 -8.45
N ARG A 199 1.20 10.41 -8.44
CA ARG A 199 0.39 10.16 -9.64
C ARG A 199 -0.70 11.20 -9.82
N GLY A 200 -0.86 11.70 -11.05
CA GLY A 200 -1.90 12.69 -11.38
C GLY A 200 -1.72 14.04 -10.69
N VAL A 201 -0.48 14.39 -10.35
CA VAL A 201 -0.12 15.60 -9.62
C VAL A 201 0.21 16.77 -10.54
N ASP A 202 -0.03 17.98 -10.07
CA ASP A 202 0.54 19.19 -10.67
C ASP A 202 2.04 19.29 -10.35
N VAL A 203 2.87 19.49 -11.37
CA VAL A 203 4.33 19.46 -11.24
C VAL A 203 4.85 20.58 -10.34
N GLU A 204 4.25 21.78 -10.40
CA GLU A 204 4.70 22.90 -9.57
C GLU A 204 4.35 22.70 -8.09
N SER A 205 3.20 22.10 -7.82
CA SER A 205 2.81 21.67 -6.47
C SER A 205 3.74 20.58 -5.93
N LEU A 206 4.12 19.62 -6.78
CA LEU A 206 5.08 18.56 -6.42
C LEU A 206 6.46 19.14 -6.08
N LYS A 207 6.97 20.08 -6.90
CA LYS A 207 8.25 20.77 -6.63
C LYS A 207 8.23 21.52 -5.31
N LYS A 208 7.13 22.22 -4.98
CA LYS A 208 6.97 22.90 -3.68
C LYS A 208 7.02 21.90 -2.52
N TYR A 209 6.35 20.76 -2.66
CA TYR A 209 6.41 19.69 -1.67
C TYR A 209 7.84 19.16 -1.49
N TYR A 210 8.54 18.86 -2.58
CA TYR A 210 9.92 18.37 -2.53
C TYR A 210 10.90 19.39 -1.98
N GLN A 211 10.72 20.68 -2.27
CA GLN A 211 11.54 21.72 -1.66
C GLN A 211 11.33 21.76 -0.13
N ALA A 212 10.08 21.76 0.33
CA ALA A 212 9.78 21.76 1.76
C ALA A 212 10.33 20.49 2.46
N GLY A 213 10.21 19.33 1.82
CA GLY A 213 10.77 18.07 2.32
C GLY A 213 12.29 18.07 2.37
N TYR A 214 12.96 18.61 1.34
CA TYR A 214 14.41 18.79 1.32
C TYR A 214 14.89 19.69 2.48
N GLU A 215 14.25 20.85 2.64
CA GLU A 215 14.56 21.79 3.72
C GLU A 215 14.32 21.15 5.11
N ALA A 216 13.27 20.33 5.25
CA ALA A 216 13.01 19.59 6.48
C ALA A 216 14.12 18.56 6.77
N VAL A 217 14.54 17.77 5.78
CA VAL A 217 15.66 16.82 5.96
C VAL A 217 16.95 17.56 6.32
N ARG A 218 17.25 18.68 5.66
CA ARG A 218 18.48 19.45 5.91
C ARG A 218 18.55 20.10 7.29
N LYS A 219 17.42 20.32 7.96
CA LYS A 219 17.39 20.73 9.37
C LYS A 219 17.90 19.64 10.32
N HIS A 220 17.84 18.37 9.94
CA HIS A 220 18.19 17.23 10.80
C HIS A 220 19.41 16.45 10.30
N SER A 221 19.70 16.48 9.00
CA SER A 221 20.82 15.75 8.42
C SER A 221 21.44 16.47 7.22
N LEU A 222 22.74 16.76 7.36
CA LEU A 222 23.60 17.23 6.27
C LEU A 222 24.22 16.06 5.49
N SER A 223 24.21 14.85 6.06
CA SER A 223 24.84 13.67 5.46
C SER A 223 23.91 12.92 4.50
N ALA A 224 22.63 12.79 4.87
CA ALA A 224 21.66 11.98 4.15
C ALA A 224 21.33 12.53 2.75
N TYR A 225 21.23 11.64 1.78
CA TYR A 225 20.67 11.96 0.47
C TYR A 225 19.16 12.21 0.57
N VAL A 226 18.64 13.13 -0.24
CA VAL A 226 17.21 13.40 -0.34
C VAL A 226 16.74 12.88 -1.69
N ILE A 227 15.86 11.88 -1.66
CA ILE A 227 15.41 11.15 -2.85
C ILE A 227 14.02 11.66 -3.24
N MET A 228 13.84 11.96 -4.53
CA MET A 228 12.62 12.48 -5.12
C MET A 228 12.13 11.52 -6.20
N SER A 229 11.03 10.81 -5.95
CA SER A 229 10.42 9.93 -6.95
C SER A 229 9.88 10.73 -8.13
N ASN A 230 10.14 10.25 -9.34
CA ASN A 230 9.48 10.76 -10.51
C ASN A 230 7.97 10.48 -10.46
N PRO A 231 7.14 11.41 -10.94
CA PRO A 231 5.70 11.19 -11.02
C PRO A 231 5.35 10.17 -12.10
N LEU A 232 4.43 9.26 -11.77
CA LEU A 232 3.97 8.22 -12.68
C LEU A 232 3.28 8.81 -13.91
N GLY A 233 3.66 8.31 -15.08
CA GLY A 233 3.08 8.69 -16.37
C GLY A 233 3.60 10.02 -16.93
N MET A 234 4.65 10.60 -16.36
CA MET A 234 5.35 11.76 -16.91
C MET A 234 6.71 11.38 -17.51
N ASP A 235 7.31 12.32 -18.24
CA ASP A 235 8.68 12.18 -18.76
C ASP A 235 9.69 12.05 -17.61
N SER A 236 10.65 11.13 -17.75
CA SER A 236 11.65 10.82 -16.73
C SER A 236 12.56 12.02 -16.38
N LYS A 237 12.64 13.02 -17.24
CA LYS A 237 13.46 14.24 -17.05
C LYS A 237 12.72 15.36 -16.34
N VAL A 238 11.43 15.20 -16.03
CA VAL A 238 10.57 16.29 -15.54
C VAL A 238 11.11 16.96 -14.27
N LEU A 239 11.81 16.20 -13.41
CA LEU A 239 12.43 16.71 -12.18
C LEU A 239 13.91 17.10 -12.32
N LEU A 240 14.60 16.76 -13.42
CA LEU A 240 16.06 16.97 -13.54
C LEU A 240 16.51 18.42 -13.29
N PRO A 241 15.92 19.46 -13.94
CA PRO A 241 16.35 20.82 -13.70
C PRO A 241 16.10 21.29 -12.26
N PHE A 242 15.01 20.80 -11.64
CA PHE A 242 14.66 21.14 -10.27
C PHE A 242 15.61 20.48 -9.27
N ALA A 243 15.80 19.16 -9.37
CA ALA A 243 16.65 18.40 -8.46
C ALA A 243 18.14 18.82 -8.54
N SER A 244 18.59 19.32 -9.70
CA SER A 244 19.96 19.84 -9.89
C SER A 244 20.28 21.07 -9.03
N ALA A 245 19.27 21.75 -8.47
CA ALA A 245 19.48 22.90 -7.58
C ALA A 245 19.87 22.50 -6.13
N PHE A 246 19.89 21.20 -5.83
CA PHE A 246 20.01 20.70 -4.47
C PHE A 246 21.23 19.79 -4.28
N GLU A 247 22.01 20.05 -3.24
CA GLU A 247 23.12 19.17 -2.85
C GLU A 247 22.60 17.83 -2.32
N LYS A 248 23.26 16.74 -2.73
CA LYS A 248 22.89 15.36 -2.38
C LYS A 248 21.42 15.04 -2.66
N ALA A 249 20.89 15.60 -3.75
CA ALA A 249 19.61 15.18 -4.29
C ALA A 249 19.77 13.95 -5.18
N VAL A 250 18.74 13.12 -5.16
CA VAL A 250 18.64 11.89 -5.93
C VAL A 250 17.28 11.87 -6.62
N ILE A 251 17.23 11.52 -7.89
CA ILE A 251 15.98 11.21 -8.59
C ILE A 251 15.79 9.71 -8.57
N ASP A 252 14.60 9.27 -8.16
CA ASP A 252 14.20 7.88 -8.23
C ASP A 252 13.32 7.62 -9.46
N VAL A 253 13.68 6.59 -10.23
CA VAL A 253 12.94 6.07 -11.37
C VAL A 253 12.64 4.60 -11.21
N HIS A 254 11.41 4.22 -11.56
CA HIS A 254 10.94 2.84 -11.48
C HIS A 254 10.82 2.24 -12.88
N TYR A 255 11.47 1.11 -13.09
CA TYR A 255 11.52 0.45 -14.39
C TYR A 255 10.93 -0.95 -14.33
N TYR A 256 9.73 -1.07 -14.90
CA TYR A 256 9.06 -2.33 -15.14
C TYR A 256 8.78 -2.50 -16.64
N ASN A 257 8.94 -3.72 -17.15
CA ASN A 257 8.34 -4.12 -18.43
C ASN A 257 6.95 -4.74 -18.19
N LEU A 258 6.17 -4.03 -17.37
CA LEU A 258 4.79 -4.35 -16.99
C LEU A 258 3.95 -3.09 -17.07
N PHE A 259 2.64 -3.23 -16.89
CA PHE A 259 1.69 -2.11 -16.75
C PHE A 259 1.52 -1.22 -17.99
N TRP A 260 2.10 -1.63 -19.12
CA TRP A 260 1.83 -1.05 -20.43
C TRP A 260 1.51 -2.14 -21.45
N ASP A 261 0.41 -1.97 -22.17
CA ASP A 261 -0.12 -2.95 -23.14
C ASP A 261 0.85 -3.30 -24.28
N ALA A 262 1.90 -2.50 -24.51
CA ALA A 262 2.90 -2.84 -25.51
C ALA A 262 3.78 -4.02 -25.06
N PHE A 263 4.11 -4.14 -23.77
CA PHE A 263 4.99 -5.20 -23.27
C PHE A 263 4.36 -6.60 -23.41
N SER A 264 3.04 -6.72 -23.20
CA SER A 264 2.31 -7.98 -23.39
C SER A 264 2.20 -8.42 -24.86
N LYS A 265 2.49 -7.50 -25.79
CA LYS A 265 2.50 -7.76 -27.24
C LYS A 265 3.92 -8.01 -27.77
N MET A 266 4.94 -7.67 -27.01
CA MET A 266 6.33 -7.93 -27.36
C MET A 266 6.68 -9.42 -27.21
N THR A 267 7.60 -9.90 -28.03
CA THR A 267 8.23 -11.20 -27.82
C THR A 267 9.17 -11.15 -26.62
N VAL A 268 9.65 -12.32 -26.17
CA VAL A 268 10.66 -12.42 -25.11
C VAL A 268 11.92 -11.61 -25.48
N GLN A 269 12.46 -11.81 -26.69
CA GLN A 269 13.63 -11.06 -27.15
C GLN A 269 13.37 -9.55 -27.23
N GLN A 270 12.21 -9.12 -27.71
CA GLN A 270 11.87 -7.70 -27.79
C GLN A 270 11.81 -7.04 -26.41
N ASN A 271 11.31 -7.74 -25.39
CA ASN A 271 11.34 -7.22 -24.04
C ASN A 271 12.76 -7.14 -23.46
N ILE A 272 13.65 -8.10 -23.76
CA ILE A 272 15.07 -8.05 -23.37
C ILE A 272 15.78 -6.87 -24.06
N ASP A 273 15.57 -6.72 -25.38
CA ASP A 273 16.13 -5.62 -26.17
C ASP A 273 15.62 -4.25 -25.70
N PHE A 274 14.39 -4.18 -25.17
CA PHE A 274 13.86 -2.95 -24.61
C PHE A 274 14.68 -2.47 -23.40
N ILE A 275 15.24 -3.39 -22.60
CA ILE A 275 16.12 -3.03 -21.48
C ILE A 275 17.43 -2.45 -22.00
N THR A 276 18.09 -3.15 -22.92
CA THR A 276 19.43 -2.78 -23.42
C THR A 276 19.42 -1.55 -24.33
N HIS A 277 18.27 -1.23 -24.94
CA HIS A 277 18.11 -0.04 -25.78
C HIS A 277 17.36 1.08 -25.05
N ASN A 278 16.06 0.88 -24.79
CA ASN A 278 15.18 1.95 -24.32
C ASN A 278 15.48 2.34 -22.87
N ARG A 279 15.55 1.37 -21.94
CA ARG A 279 15.86 1.67 -20.53
C ARG A 279 17.28 2.18 -20.37
N ALA A 280 18.24 1.59 -21.06
CA ALA A 280 19.62 2.07 -21.07
C ALA A 280 19.75 3.51 -21.60
N SER A 281 19.05 3.84 -22.68
CA SER A 281 19.03 5.19 -23.24
C SER A 281 18.36 6.19 -22.31
N ASP A 282 17.22 5.84 -21.72
CA ASP A 282 16.52 6.68 -20.74
C ASP A 282 17.42 6.98 -19.54
N LEU A 283 17.97 5.94 -18.90
CA LEU A 283 18.87 6.08 -17.75
C LEU A 283 20.12 6.91 -18.06
N THR A 284 20.73 6.69 -19.23
CA THR A 284 21.87 7.51 -19.69
C THR A 284 21.48 8.97 -19.82
N SER A 285 20.27 9.25 -20.33
CA SER A 285 19.79 10.60 -20.54
C SER A 285 19.42 11.35 -19.26
N LEU A 286 19.26 10.64 -18.13
CA LEU A 286 19.08 11.22 -16.80
C LEU A 286 20.41 11.63 -16.16
N THR A 287 21.52 11.04 -16.60
CA THR A 287 22.84 11.30 -16.03
C THR A 287 23.45 12.55 -16.66
N ALA A 288 23.65 13.60 -15.87
CA ALA A 288 24.29 14.83 -16.30
C ALA A 288 25.49 15.20 -15.40
N PRO A 289 26.57 15.80 -15.95
CA PRO A 289 27.64 16.35 -15.14
C PRO A 289 27.09 17.36 -14.12
N ASN A 290 27.42 17.19 -12.84
CA ASN A 290 26.91 18.01 -11.73
C ASN A 290 25.38 17.97 -11.54
N GLY A 291 24.69 17.00 -12.13
CA GLY A 291 23.26 16.75 -11.88
C GLY A 291 23.00 15.97 -10.58
N PRO A 292 21.72 15.74 -10.23
CA PRO A 292 21.36 14.85 -9.13
C PRO A 292 21.86 13.42 -9.42
N LEU A 293 22.05 12.62 -8.37
CA LEU A 293 22.29 11.20 -8.57
C LEU A 293 21.00 10.50 -9.02
N ILE A 294 21.14 9.39 -9.74
CA ILE A 294 20.01 8.64 -10.29
C ILE A 294 19.92 7.30 -9.58
N PHE A 295 18.74 6.99 -9.06
CA PHE A 295 18.41 5.75 -8.39
C PHE A 295 17.36 5.00 -9.21
N VAL A 296 17.62 3.73 -9.51
CA VAL A 296 16.58 2.84 -10.04
C VAL A 296 15.93 2.13 -8.85
N GLY A 297 15.01 2.81 -8.16
CA GLY A 297 14.50 2.40 -6.85
C GLY A 297 13.53 1.24 -6.87
N GLU A 298 12.98 0.91 -8.04
CA GLU A 298 12.17 -0.28 -8.25
C GLU A 298 12.34 -0.89 -9.64
N TRP A 299 12.56 -2.21 -9.64
CA TRP A 299 12.50 -3.10 -10.80
C TRP A 299 12.33 -4.55 -10.32
N SER A 300 11.86 -5.47 -11.16
CA SER A 300 11.69 -6.87 -10.76
C SER A 300 12.04 -7.85 -11.89
N GLY A 301 12.00 -9.16 -11.57
CA GLY A 301 12.13 -10.24 -12.56
C GLY A 301 10.79 -10.59 -13.21
N GLU A 302 9.68 -10.01 -12.75
CA GLU A 302 8.36 -10.22 -13.34
C GLU A 302 8.16 -9.34 -14.56
N TRP A 303 7.65 -9.95 -15.62
CA TRP A 303 7.39 -9.30 -16.92
C TRP A 303 6.30 -10.02 -17.72
N ASN A 304 5.63 -11.02 -17.12
CA ASN A 304 4.49 -11.78 -17.65
C ASN A 304 4.64 -12.21 -19.13
N PRO A 305 5.73 -12.90 -19.51
CA PRO A 305 5.95 -13.37 -20.86
C PRO A 305 4.96 -14.50 -21.19
N LYS A 306 4.68 -14.70 -22.48
CA LYS A 306 3.80 -15.79 -22.92
C LYS A 306 4.42 -17.17 -22.69
N ASP A 307 5.71 -17.32 -22.96
CA ASP A 307 6.38 -18.63 -23.06
C ASP A 307 7.91 -18.57 -22.83
N ALA A 308 8.39 -17.71 -21.92
CA ALA A 308 9.83 -17.60 -21.66
C ALA A 308 10.42 -18.80 -20.91
N SER A 309 11.59 -19.27 -21.36
CA SER A 309 12.40 -20.27 -20.66
C SER A 309 13.11 -19.69 -19.43
N LYS A 310 13.67 -20.56 -18.59
CA LYS A 310 14.49 -20.13 -17.45
C LYS A 310 15.71 -19.31 -17.90
N GLU A 311 16.38 -19.72 -18.97
CA GLU A 311 17.54 -19.03 -19.54
C GLU A 311 17.18 -17.63 -20.03
N GLU A 312 15.96 -17.46 -20.57
CA GLU A 312 15.47 -16.16 -20.99
C GLU A 312 15.14 -15.25 -19.80
N TYR A 313 14.58 -15.79 -18.71
CA TYR A 313 14.45 -15.04 -17.45
C TYR A 313 15.81 -14.67 -16.85
N GLN A 314 16.78 -15.59 -16.88
CA GLN A 314 18.16 -15.30 -16.46
C GLN A 314 18.76 -14.18 -17.31
N LYS A 315 18.56 -14.22 -18.62
CA LYS A 315 19.05 -13.18 -19.53
C LYS A 315 18.37 -11.85 -19.25
N TYR A 316 17.06 -11.84 -19.03
CA TYR A 316 16.31 -10.65 -18.68
C TYR A 316 16.82 -10.02 -17.37
N ALA A 317 17.03 -10.83 -16.33
CA ALA A 317 17.59 -10.36 -15.06
C ALA A 317 19.03 -9.85 -15.22
N GLU A 318 19.88 -10.55 -15.98
CA GLU A 318 21.27 -10.17 -16.25
C GLU A 318 21.35 -8.79 -16.91
N VAL A 319 20.58 -8.55 -17.98
CA VAL A 319 20.63 -7.25 -18.69
C VAL A 319 20.05 -6.12 -17.85
N GLN A 320 19.08 -6.41 -16.98
CA GLN A 320 18.58 -5.42 -16.01
C GLN A 320 19.67 -5.05 -15.01
N VAL A 321 20.36 -6.02 -14.39
CA VAL A 321 21.48 -5.75 -13.49
C VAL A 321 22.57 -4.95 -14.20
N GLU A 322 22.95 -5.33 -15.42
CA GLU A 322 23.98 -4.63 -16.20
C GLU A 322 23.60 -3.16 -16.49
N VAL A 323 22.36 -2.92 -16.93
CA VAL A 323 21.89 -1.58 -17.28
C VAL A 323 21.64 -0.73 -16.04
N TYR A 324 20.92 -1.25 -15.05
CA TYR A 324 20.53 -0.50 -13.86
C TYR A 324 21.71 -0.24 -12.92
N SER A 325 22.77 -1.06 -12.95
CA SER A 325 24.04 -0.76 -12.26
C SER A 325 24.78 0.47 -12.79
N ARG A 326 24.32 1.06 -13.91
CA ARG A 326 24.83 2.34 -14.42
C ARG A 326 24.22 3.55 -13.70
N ALA A 327 23.16 3.35 -12.90
CA ALA A 327 22.55 4.39 -12.09
C ALA A 327 23.54 4.90 -11.04
N THR A 328 23.68 6.22 -10.93
CA THR A 328 24.77 6.84 -10.16
C THR A 328 24.58 6.80 -8.64
N PHE A 329 23.37 6.49 -8.16
CA PHE A 329 23.09 6.20 -6.75
C PHE A 329 22.97 4.70 -6.44
N GLY A 330 22.63 3.88 -7.45
CA GLY A 330 22.41 2.44 -7.33
C GLY A 330 21.02 2.01 -7.81
N TRP A 331 20.62 0.80 -7.43
CA TRP A 331 19.31 0.23 -7.75
C TRP A 331 18.75 -0.57 -6.57
N ALA A 332 17.44 -0.75 -6.53
CA ALA A 332 16.76 -1.62 -5.57
C ALA A 332 15.73 -2.52 -6.27
N TYR A 333 15.84 -3.82 -6.01
CA TYR A 333 14.90 -4.80 -6.55
C TYR A 333 13.61 -4.80 -5.73
N TRP A 334 12.47 -4.73 -6.41
CA TRP A 334 11.14 -4.86 -5.84
C TRP A 334 10.64 -6.30 -6.02
N ALA A 335 10.61 -7.14 -4.98
CA ALA A 335 10.98 -6.92 -3.58
C ALA A 335 11.89 -8.05 -3.06
N TYR A 336 12.43 -7.89 -1.84
CA TYR A 336 13.28 -8.91 -1.22
C TYR A 336 12.57 -10.26 -1.05
N LYS A 337 11.34 -10.25 -0.52
CA LYS A 337 10.55 -11.44 -0.19
C LYS A 337 9.06 -11.16 -0.37
N CYS A 338 8.37 -12.04 -1.08
CA CYS A 338 6.91 -12.04 -1.25
C CYS A 338 6.40 -13.41 -1.72
N GLU A 339 5.08 -13.60 -1.83
CA GLU A 339 4.48 -14.86 -2.29
C GLU A 339 4.71 -15.15 -3.78
N SER A 340 4.94 -14.13 -4.60
CA SER A 340 5.14 -14.30 -6.05
C SER A 340 6.61 -14.50 -6.39
N ASN A 341 6.91 -15.59 -7.12
CA ASN A 341 8.28 -16.02 -7.44
C ASN A 341 9.17 -14.93 -8.06
N TYR A 342 8.77 -14.36 -9.20
CA TYR A 342 9.60 -13.41 -9.96
C TYR A 342 9.58 -11.97 -9.39
N TRP A 343 8.77 -11.75 -8.35
CA TRP A 343 8.82 -10.54 -7.52
C TRP A 343 9.64 -10.74 -6.24
N ASN A 344 10.09 -11.97 -5.96
CA ASN A 344 10.80 -12.33 -4.73
C ASN A 344 12.29 -12.54 -5.05
N LEU A 345 13.12 -11.54 -4.72
CA LEU A 345 14.56 -11.60 -4.99
C LEU A 345 15.22 -12.81 -4.33
N LYS A 346 14.86 -13.13 -3.08
CA LYS A 346 15.41 -14.29 -2.37
C LYS A 346 15.13 -15.58 -3.15
N TRP A 347 13.90 -15.75 -3.64
CA TRP A 347 13.53 -16.89 -4.47
C TRP A 347 14.32 -16.90 -5.79
N MET A 348 14.49 -15.75 -6.43
CA MET A 348 15.26 -15.61 -7.66
C MET A 348 16.73 -16.03 -7.48
N ILE A 349 17.35 -15.67 -6.35
CA ILE A 349 18.72 -16.08 -5.99
C ILE A 349 18.76 -17.58 -5.71
N ASP A 350 17.91 -18.07 -4.80
CA ASP A 350 17.89 -19.48 -4.37
C ASP A 350 17.63 -20.45 -5.53
N ASN A 351 16.90 -20.01 -6.57
CA ASN A 351 16.56 -20.81 -7.74
C ASN A 351 17.44 -20.51 -8.96
N ASN A 352 18.51 -19.72 -8.82
CA ASN A 352 19.45 -19.38 -9.88
C ASN A 352 18.77 -18.74 -11.10
N TYR A 353 17.84 -17.81 -10.86
CA TYR A 353 17.23 -16.95 -11.89
C TYR A 353 17.94 -15.60 -12.01
N ILE A 354 18.67 -15.18 -10.97
CA ILE A 354 19.48 -13.97 -10.96
C ILE A 354 20.84 -14.27 -10.33
N LYS A 355 21.88 -13.58 -10.81
CA LYS A 355 23.20 -13.53 -10.19
C LYS A 355 23.55 -12.08 -9.95
N LEU A 356 23.98 -11.76 -8.74
CA LEU A 356 24.26 -10.40 -8.26
C LEU A 356 25.75 -10.14 -8.18
#